data_AF-A0A0A1XDL8-F1
#
_entry.id   AF-A0A0A1XDL8-F1
#
_cell.length_a   1.000
_cell.length_b   1.000
_cell.length_c   1.000
_cell.angle_alpha   90.00
_cell.angle_beta   90.00
_cell.angle_gamma   90.00
#
_symmetry.space_group_name_H-M   'P 1'
#
loop_
_entity.id
_entity.type
_entity.pdbx_description
1 polymer ?
#
loop_
_entity_poly.entity_id
_entity_poly.type
_entity_poly.pdbx_seq_one_letter_code
_entity_poly.pdbx_strand_id
1 'polypeptide(L)'
;MWKILCFLLGLDPAKPLFITAGNDRKLSKDDADFVDVIHTDVLGRGMMHPMGHVDFYPNFGYIQPGCEVEAEPGSCNHERAPRFYAESINPRQEFWSTRCSNWLYFILNICGVDSNDGMMGYHIDRSLTGIYFLKTSNSTPFALGRNKDKLPEVQPNWRDNYDLDMMNKEACDQLLMCRFLRHGAEYGTDLVDVPPDFS
;
A
#
# COMPACT_ATOMS: atom_id res chain seq x y z
N MET A 1 0.10 -40.17 -12.23
CA MET A 1 -0.71 -39.17 -11.50
C MET A 1 0.30 -38.28 -10.78
N TRP A 2 0.66 -37.14 -11.36
CA TRP A 2 1.72 -36.28 -10.83
C TRP A 2 1.10 -35.29 -9.84
N LYS A 3 1.79 -35.07 -8.71
CA LYS A 3 1.35 -34.24 -7.59
C LYS A 3 1.00 -32.83 -8.08
N ILE A 4 -0.27 -32.47 -7.97
CA ILE A 4 -0.73 -31.08 -8.00
C ILE A 4 -0.22 -30.45 -6.71
N LEU A 5 0.47 -29.31 -6.81
CA LEU A 5 0.98 -28.59 -5.66
C LEU A 5 -0.22 -27.96 -4.93
N CYS A 6 -0.38 -28.24 -3.63
CA CYS A 6 -1.60 -27.81 -2.91
C CYS A 6 -1.60 -26.33 -2.52
N PHE A 7 -0.43 -25.69 -2.45
CA PHE A 7 -0.27 -24.33 -1.96
C PHE A 7 1.06 -23.74 -2.44
N LEU A 8 1.01 -22.54 -3.01
CA LEU A 8 2.18 -21.72 -3.34
C LEU A 8 2.05 -20.34 -2.72
N LEU A 9 3.18 -19.83 -2.24
CA LEU A 9 3.32 -18.48 -1.72
C LEU A 9 4.31 -17.70 -2.58
N GLY A 10 3.83 -16.60 -3.16
CA GLY A 10 4.63 -15.61 -3.85
C GLY A 10 5.00 -14.45 -2.93
N LEU A 11 6.27 -14.36 -2.53
CA LEU A 11 6.77 -13.23 -1.74
C LEU A 11 7.45 -12.23 -2.68
N ASP A 12 6.73 -11.16 -2.98
CA ASP A 12 7.07 -10.08 -3.91
C ASP A 12 7.69 -10.59 -5.23
N PRO A 13 6.92 -11.35 -6.05
CA PRO A 13 7.46 -12.01 -7.24
C PRO A 13 8.21 -11.03 -8.16
N ALA A 14 9.40 -11.43 -8.60
CA ALA A 14 10.28 -10.57 -9.39
C ALA A 14 9.65 -10.17 -10.74
N LYS A 15 9.77 -8.89 -11.06
CA LYS A 15 9.35 -8.26 -12.32
C LYS A 15 10.38 -8.36 -13.44
N PRO A 16 11.69 -8.12 -13.22
CA PRO A 16 12.69 -8.23 -14.27
C PRO A 16 12.63 -9.61 -14.93
N LEU A 17 12.65 -9.65 -16.27
CA LEU A 17 12.52 -10.87 -17.10
C LEU A 17 11.14 -11.56 -17.12
N PHE A 18 10.22 -11.23 -16.19
CA PHE A 18 8.90 -11.87 -16.09
C PHE A 18 7.73 -10.97 -16.46
N ILE A 19 7.92 -9.65 -16.56
CA ILE A 19 6.85 -8.68 -16.82
C ILE A 19 6.04 -8.99 -18.10
N THR A 20 6.70 -9.43 -19.17
CA THR A 20 6.06 -9.84 -20.44
C THR A 20 5.98 -11.36 -20.61
N ALA A 21 6.41 -12.13 -19.61
CA ALA A 21 6.34 -13.58 -19.68
C ALA A 21 4.87 -14.06 -19.66
N GLY A 22 4.60 -15.13 -20.40
CA GLY A 22 3.34 -15.85 -20.34
C GLY A 22 3.16 -16.51 -18.97
N ASN A 23 1.92 -16.86 -18.62
CA ASN A 23 1.60 -17.51 -17.34
C ASN A 23 2.29 -18.87 -17.17
N ASP A 24 2.72 -19.50 -18.26
CA ASP A 24 3.52 -20.74 -18.28
C ASP A 24 5.00 -20.52 -17.88
N ARG A 25 5.44 -19.26 -17.77
CA ARG A 25 6.84 -18.89 -17.54
C ARG A 25 7.03 -17.94 -16.36
N LYS A 26 6.00 -17.69 -15.57
CA LYS A 26 6.02 -16.88 -14.35
C LYS A 26 5.01 -17.47 -13.36
N LEU A 27 5.07 -17.03 -12.10
CA LEU A 27 4.07 -17.43 -11.12
C LEU A 27 2.65 -17.13 -11.63
N SER A 28 1.76 -18.09 -11.51
CA SER A 28 0.35 -17.96 -11.85
C SER A 28 -0.51 -18.74 -10.88
N LYS A 29 -1.76 -18.31 -10.72
CA LYS A 29 -2.77 -19.04 -9.95
C LYS A 29 -2.95 -20.48 -10.44
N ASP A 30 -2.62 -20.77 -11.70
CA ASP A 30 -2.75 -22.09 -12.31
C ASP A 30 -1.64 -23.07 -11.84
N ASP A 31 -0.62 -22.59 -11.12
CA ASP A 31 0.53 -23.40 -10.67
C ASP A 31 0.22 -24.29 -9.43
N ALA A 32 -0.87 -24.03 -8.71
CA ALA A 32 -1.28 -24.78 -7.52
C ALA A 32 -2.78 -24.67 -7.24
N ASP A 33 -3.31 -25.55 -6.36
CA ASP A 33 -4.72 -25.48 -5.91
C ASP A 33 -5.06 -24.14 -5.23
N PHE A 34 -4.06 -23.50 -4.63
CA PHE A 34 -4.17 -22.18 -4.03
C PHE A 34 -2.83 -21.45 -4.14
N VAL A 35 -2.88 -20.16 -4.48
CA VAL A 35 -1.70 -19.30 -4.62
C VAL A 35 -1.99 -18.00 -3.90
N ASP A 36 -1.23 -17.70 -2.84
CA ASP A 36 -1.23 -16.39 -2.19
C ASP A 36 0.00 -15.58 -2.59
N VAL A 37 -0.18 -14.28 -2.77
CA VAL A 37 0.91 -13.39 -3.18
C VAL A 37 0.93 -12.15 -2.30
N ILE A 38 2.11 -11.77 -1.83
CA ILE A 38 2.35 -10.55 -1.06
C ILE A 38 3.22 -9.64 -1.91
N HIS A 39 2.70 -8.46 -2.27
CA HIS A 39 3.37 -7.48 -3.12
C HIS A 39 3.85 -6.30 -2.28
N THR A 40 5.16 -6.06 -2.22
CA THR A 40 5.74 -5.00 -1.38
C THR A 40 6.62 -4.01 -2.14
N ASP A 41 7.00 -4.29 -3.40
CA ASP A 41 7.81 -3.39 -4.23
C ASP A 41 7.36 -3.32 -5.70
N VAL A 42 6.06 -3.07 -5.93
CA VAL A 42 5.43 -3.13 -7.27
C VAL A 42 5.99 -2.12 -8.28
N LEU A 43 6.50 -0.98 -7.81
CA LEU A 43 7.14 0.03 -8.67
C LEU A 43 8.64 -0.26 -8.86
N GLY A 44 9.28 -0.98 -7.95
CA GLY A 44 10.67 -1.42 -8.05
C GLY A 44 10.82 -2.80 -8.69
N ARG A 45 11.13 -3.81 -7.88
CA ARG A 45 11.52 -5.18 -8.28
C ARG A 45 10.35 -6.15 -8.34
N GLY A 46 9.27 -5.87 -7.63
CA GLY A 46 8.07 -6.70 -7.58
C GLY A 46 7.12 -6.49 -8.76
N MET A 47 6.29 -7.49 -9.03
CA MET A 47 5.21 -7.43 -10.00
C MET A 47 4.00 -6.67 -9.42
N MET A 48 3.40 -5.75 -10.19
CA MET A 48 2.16 -5.07 -9.80
C MET A 48 0.90 -5.88 -10.14
N HIS A 49 0.95 -6.65 -11.22
CA HIS A 49 -0.22 -7.40 -11.70
C HIS A 49 -0.53 -8.53 -10.70
N PRO A 50 -1.82 -8.78 -10.38
CA PRO A 50 -2.23 -9.94 -9.58
C PRO A 50 -1.79 -11.26 -10.25
N MET A 51 -1.21 -12.17 -9.47
CA MET A 51 -0.66 -13.44 -9.96
C MET A 51 -1.24 -14.64 -9.21
N GLY A 52 -1.92 -14.43 -8.09
CA GLY A 52 -2.47 -15.48 -7.24
C GLY A 52 -3.97 -15.71 -7.39
N HIS A 53 -4.48 -16.60 -6.53
CA HIS A 53 -5.89 -16.64 -6.17
C HIS A 53 -6.25 -15.44 -5.28
N VAL A 54 -5.32 -15.04 -4.43
CA VAL A 54 -5.39 -13.87 -3.56
C VAL A 54 -4.08 -13.10 -3.59
N ASP A 55 -4.18 -11.78 -3.68
CA ASP A 55 -3.04 -10.88 -3.80
C ASP A 55 -3.16 -9.76 -2.78
N PHE A 56 -2.17 -9.64 -1.90
CA PHE A 56 -2.09 -8.64 -0.84
C PHE A 56 -1.10 -7.54 -1.20
N TYR A 57 -1.48 -6.29 -0.95
CA TYR A 57 -0.66 -5.11 -1.20
C TYR A 57 -0.52 -4.28 0.09
N PRO A 58 0.36 -4.70 1.03
CA PRO A 58 0.68 -3.91 2.21
C PRO A 58 1.18 -2.52 1.81
N ASN A 59 0.59 -1.48 2.38
CA ASN A 59 0.98 -0.08 2.15
C ASN A 59 1.03 0.25 0.64
N PHE A 60 -0.03 -0.13 -0.09
CA PHE A 60 -0.12 -0.01 -1.55
C PHE A 60 0.90 -0.87 -2.32
N GLY A 61 1.67 -1.74 -1.65
CA GLY A 61 2.74 -2.51 -2.28
C GLY A 61 3.86 -1.67 -2.89
N TYR A 62 3.96 -0.38 -2.56
CA TYR A 62 4.96 0.54 -3.11
C TYR A 62 6.08 0.80 -2.11
N ILE A 63 6.02 1.91 -1.36
CA ILE A 63 6.98 2.24 -0.32
C ILE A 63 6.42 1.71 0.99
N GLN A 64 7.14 0.75 1.56
CA GLN A 64 6.83 0.21 2.86
C GLN A 64 7.33 1.18 3.95
N PRO A 65 6.57 1.41 5.02
CA PRO A 65 6.98 2.29 6.10
C PRO A 65 8.37 1.88 6.64
N GLY A 66 9.26 2.85 6.84
CA GLY A 66 10.65 2.60 7.29
C GLY A 66 11.63 2.20 6.18
N CYS A 67 11.21 2.25 4.92
CA CYS A 67 12.03 2.00 3.73
C CYS A 67 12.12 3.25 2.82
N GLU A 68 11.90 4.46 3.36
CA GLU A 68 11.86 5.70 2.57
C GLU A 68 13.25 6.15 2.09
N VAL A 69 14.30 5.77 2.82
CA VAL A 69 15.70 6.10 2.52
C VAL A 69 16.50 4.82 2.39
N GLU A 70 16.84 4.44 1.17
CA GLU A 70 17.58 3.23 0.86
C GLU A 70 18.80 3.55 -0.01
N ALA A 71 19.92 2.88 0.27
CA ALA A 71 21.12 2.98 -0.58
C ALA A 71 20.90 2.28 -1.94
N GLU A 72 20.16 1.18 -1.94
CA GLU A 72 19.78 0.41 -3.13
C GLU A 72 18.26 0.45 -3.27
N PRO A 73 17.71 1.25 -4.22
CA PRO A 73 16.27 1.42 -4.36
C PRO A 73 15.51 0.09 -4.49
N GLY A 74 14.48 -0.06 -3.67
CA GLY A 74 13.59 -1.23 -3.66
C GLY A 74 14.14 -2.44 -2.90
N SER A 75 15.35 -2.40 -2.33
CA SER A 75 15.89 -3.53 -1.57
C SER A 75 15.13 -3.76 -0.26
N CYS A 76 14.88 -2.71 0.52
CA CYS A 76 14.11 -2.80 1.77
C CYS A 76 12.64 -3.12 1.47
N ASN A 77 12.03 -2.46 0.48
CA ASN A 77 10.65 -2.76 0.07
C ASN A 77 10.47 -4.22 -0.38
N HIS A 78 11.37 -4.74 -1.22
CA HIS A 78 11.32 -6.14 -1.68
C HIS A 78 11.52 -7.14 -0.52
N GLU A 79 12.38 -6.82 0.44
CA GLU A 79 12.61 -7.64 1.64
C GLU A 79 11.43 -7.65 2.63
N ARG A 80 10.42 -6.78 2.48
CA ARG A 80 9.29 -6.71 3.42
C ARG A 80 8.34 -7.89 3.29
N ALA A 81 8.10 -8.40 2.09
CA ALA A 81 7.24 -9.57 1.89
C ALA A 81 7.66 -10.78 2.75
N PRO A 82 8.93 -11.26 2.70
CA PRO A 82 9.36 -12.36 3.57
C PRO A 82 9.33 -12.00 5.06
N ARG A 83 9.59 -10.74 5.45
CA ARG A 83 9.53 -10.31 6.85
C ARG A 83 8.11 -10.30 7.40
N PHE A 84 7.13 -9.80 6.64
CA PHE A 84 5.73 -9.84 7.02
C PHE A 84 5.22 -11.27 7.13
N TYR A 85 5.56 -12.13 6.17
CA TYR A 85 5.17 -13.53 6.23
C TYR A 85 5.78 -14.24 7.44
N ALA A 86 7.07 -14.06 7.71
CA ALA A 86 7.72 -14.64 8.88
C ALA A 86 7.08 -14.17 10.19
N GLU A 87 6.73 -12.89 10.31
CA GLU A 87 6.04 -12.36 11.49
C GLU A 87 4.64 -12.97 11.66
N SER A 88 3.90 -13.14 10.56
CA SER A 88 2.53 -13.70 10.55
C SER A 88 2.42 -15.15 11.02
N ILE A 89 3.54 -15.89 11.09
CA ILE A 89 3.58 -17.26 11.65
C ILE A 89 3.11 -17.24 13.11
N ASN A 90 3.46 -16.19 13.86
CA ASN A 90 2.98 -16.01 15.22
C ASN A 90 1.50 -15.59 15.17
N PRO A 91 0.56 -16.40 15.70
CA PRO A 91 -0.88 -16.10 15.61
C PRO A 91 -1.31 -14.84 16.37
N ARG A 92 -0.41 -14.25 17.19
CA ARG A 92 -0.65 -12.95 17.82
C ARG A 92 -0.41 -11.76 16.88
N GLN A 93 0.25 -11.97 15.74
CA GLN A 93 0.55 -10.93 14.76
C GLN A 93 -0.43 -11.04 13.59
N GLU A 94 -1.53 -10.29 13.69
CA GLU A 94 -2.62 -10.35 12.72
C GLU A 94 -2.49 -9.23 11.68
N PHE A 95 -2.30 -9.62 10.41
CA PHE A 95 -2.27 -8.71 9.26
C PHE A 95 -3.64 -8.63 8.58
N TRP A 96 -4.58 -7.98 9.25
CA TRP A 96 -5.92 -7.77 8.68
C TRP A 96 -5.91 -6.83 7.49
N SER A 97 -6.74 -7.15 6.49
CA SER A 97 -6.79 -6.46 5.21
C SER A 97 -8.22 -6.25 4.72
N THR A 98 -8.40 -5.24 3.87
CA THR A 98 -9.65 -4.91 3.20
C THR A 98 -9.62 -5.42 1.78
N ARG A 99 -10.70 -6.06 1.33
CA ARG A 99 -10.86 -6.46 -0.06
C ARG A 99 -11.23 -5.26 -0.92
N CYS A 100 -10.66 -5.18 -2.11
CA CYS A 100 -11.06 -4.19 -3.10
C CYS A 100 -11.16 -4.85 -4.48
N SER A 101 -12.01 -4.30 -5.35
CA SER A 101 -12.28 -4.87 -6.67
C SER A 101 -11.07 -4.84 -7.59
N ASN A 102 -10.27 -3.78 -7.54
CA ASN A 102 -9.06 -3.60 -8.31
C ASN A 102 -8.21 -2.46 -7.75
N TRP A 103 -6.99 -2.35 -8.28
CA TRP A 103 -6.03 -1.29 -7.95
C TRP A 103 -6.51 0.13 -8.22
N LEU A 104 -7.28 0.35 -9.30
CA LEU A 104 -7.77 1.69 -9.64
C LEU A 104 -8.76 2.20 -8.59
N TYR A 105 -9.66 1.34 -8.11
CA TYR A 105 -10.66 1.71 -7.11
C TYR A 105 -10.00 2.03 -5.77
N PHE A 106 -8.91 1.34 -5.46
CA PHE A 106 -8.09 1.67 -4.31
C PHE A 106 -7.39 3.03 -4.45
N ILE A 107 -6.73 3.31 -5.58
CA ILE A 107 -6.07 4.60 -5.85
C ILE A 107 -7.07 5.78 -5.79
N LEU A 108 -8.30 5.56 -6.26
CA LEU A 108 -9.36 6.56 -6.21
C LEU A 108 -9.99 6.75 -4.81
N ASN A 109 -9.44 6.10 -3.77
CA ASN A 109 -9.97 6.09 -2.40
C ASN A 109 -11.44 5.62 -2.31
N ILE A 110 -11.88 4.78 -3.24
CA ILE A 110 -13.23 4.19 -3.20
C ILE A 110 -13.27 3.06 -2.17
N CYS A 111 -12.17 2.34 -2.02
CA CYS A 111 -11.98 1.31 -1.00
C CYS A 111 -11.21 1.87 0.21
N GLY A 112 -11.71 1.65 1.41
CA GLY A 112 -10.96 1.93 2.66
C GLY A 112 -9.96 0.82 3.00
N VAL A 113 -9.20 0.99 4.09
CA VAL A 113 -8.26 -0.02 4.63
C VAL A 113 -8.58 -0.41 6.09
N ASP A 114 -9.82 -0.14 6.49
CA ASP A 114 -10.24 -0.20 7.89
C ASP A 114 -11.17 -1.39 8.19
N SER A 115 -11.37 -2.28 7.21
CA SER A 115 -12.12 -3.52 7.38
C SER A 115 -11.20 -4.70 7.72
N ASN A 116 -11.78 -5.87 8.02
CA ASN A 116 -11.07 -7.09 8.37
C ASN A 116 -11.58 -8.24 7.48
N ASP A 117 -11.58 -8.03 6.16
CA ASP A 117 -12.18 -8.94 5.17
C ASP A 117 -11.34 -10.20 4.93
N GLY A 118 -10.02 -10.12 5.19
CA GLY A 118 -9.10 -11.22 5.00
C GLY A 118 -7.82 -11.02 5.81
N MET A 119 -7.17 -12.12 6.18
CA MET A 119 -5.90 -12.10 6.90
C MET A 119 -4.76 -12.50 5.95
N MET A 120 -3.77 -11.63 5.81
CA MET A 120 -2.55 -11.92 5.07
C MET A 120 -1.61 -12.81 5.92
N GLY A 121 -0.92 -13.75 5.28
CA GLY A 121 0.19 -14.49 5.88
C GLY A 121 -0.10 -15.96 6.18
N TYR A 122 0.64 -16.55 7.13
CA TYR A 122 0.69 -18.00 7.34
C TYR A 122 -0.67 -18.64 7.64
N HIS A 123 -1.53 -17.96 8.40
CA HIS A 123 -2.85 -18.45 8.82
C HIS A 123 -3.98 -18.06 7.87
N ILE A 124 -3.65 -17.81 6.59
CA ILE A 124 -4.62 -17.39 5.58
C ILE A 124 -5.77 -18.40 5.40
N ASP A 125 -6.99 -17.88 5.29
CA ASP A 125 -8.15 -18.64 4.83
C ASP A 125 -8.03 -18.89 3.32
N ARG A 126 -7.87 -20.16 2.94
CA ARG A 126 -7.68 -20.58 1.53
C ARG A 126 -8.94 -20.47 0.67
N SER A 127 -10.06 -20.02 1.23
CA SER A 127 -11.26 -19.64 0.47
C SER A 127 -11.22 -18.20 -0.05
N LEU A 128 -10.26 -17.38 0.42
CA LEU A 128 -10.13 -15.97 0.01
C LEU A 128 -9.75 -15.86 -1.48
N THR A 129 -10.34 -14.85 -2.14
CA THR A 129 -10.05 -14.55 -3.54
C THR A 129 -10.07 -13.06 -3.84
N GLY A 130 -9.20 -12.64 -4.76
CA GLY A 130 -9.12 -11.27 -5.24
C GLY A 130 -8.03 -10.46 -4.55
N ILE A 131 -8.19 -9.14 -4.56
CA ILE A 131 -7.14 -8.18 -4.19
C ILE A 131 -7.45 -7.57 -2.82
N TYR A 132 -6.43 -7.52 -1.97
CA TYR A 132 -6.52 -7.03 -0.61
C TYR A 132 -5.45 -5.97 -0.32
N PHE A 133 -5.84 -4.97 0.46
CA PHE A 133 -4.98 -3.86 0.87
C PHE A 133 -4.97 -3.74 2.39
N LEU A 134 -3.82 -3.40 2.96
CA LEU A 134 -3.62 -3.27 4.40
C LEU A 134 -2.52 -2.26 4.71
N LYS A 135 -2.47 -1.80 5.97
CA LYS A 135 -1.41 -0.96 6.51
C LYS A 135 -0.53 -1.79 7.45
N THR A 136 0.76 -1.47 7.53
CA THR A 136 1.70 -2.04 8.51
C THR A 136 2.47 -0.95 9.25
N SER A 137 3.11 -1.31 10.36
CA SER A 137 4.10 -0.44 11.04
C SER A 137 5.41 -0.36 10.24
N ASN A 138 6.28 0.58 10.62
CA ASN A 138 7.63 0.76 10.05
C ASN A 138 8.70 -0.16 10.68
N SER A 139 8.43 -0.69 11.86
CA SER A 139 9.30 -1.60 12.61
C SER A 139 8.50 -2.79 13.15
N THR A 140 9.19 -3.87 13.50
CA THR A 140 8.55 -5.03 14.16
C THR A 140 7.96 -4.62 15.52
N PRO A 141 6.79 -5.14 15.94
CA PRO A 141 5.87 -5.91 15.10
C PRO A 141 5.24 -5.02 14.01
N PHE A 142 5.25 -5.51 12.77
CA PHE A 142 4.66 -4.86 11.61
C PHE A 142 3.13 -4.95 11.60
N ALA A 143 2.58 -6.05 12.12
CA ALA A 143 1.16 -6.27 12.23
C ALA A 143 0.50 -5.20 13.10
N LEU A 144 -0.61 -4.65 12.64
CA LEU A 144 -1.38 -3.64 13.37
C LEU A 144 -2.57 -4.22 14.14
N GLY A 145 -2.82 -5.52 14.05
CA GLY A 145 -3.99 -6.16 14.65
C GLY A 145 -5.29 -5.82 13.93
N ARG A 146 -6.44 -6.04 14.60
CA ARG A 146 -7.76 -5.74 14.03
C ARG A 146 -7.96 -4.23 13.99
N ASN A 147 -8.62 -3.76 12.94
CA ASN A 147 -8.97 -2.34 12.83
C ASN A 147 -9.92 -1.84 13.95
N LYS A 148 -10.61 -2.72 14.68
CA LYS A 148 -11.42 -2.38 15.86
C LYS A 148 -10.60 -2.07 17.12
N ASP A 149 -9.35 -2.54 17.16
CA ASP A 149 -8.45 -2.36 18.30
C ASP A 149 -7.67 -1.03 18.18
N LYS A 150 -7.76 -0.38 17.02
CA LYS A 150 -7.42 1.03 16.89
C LYS A 150 -8.52 1.83 17.57
N LEU A 151 -8.25 2.27 18.80
CA LEU A 151 -8.94 3.44 19.36
C LEU A 151 -9.01 4.50 18.26
N PRO A 152 -10.12 5.27 18.14
CA PRO A 152 -10.17 6.36 17.18
C PRO A 152 -8.88 7.13 17.35
N GLU A 153 -8.11 7.22 16.26
CA GLU A 153 -6.95 8.09 16.21
C GLU A 153 -7.46 9.40 16.80
N VAL A 154 -6.93 9.78 17.98
CA VAL A 154 -7.19 11.11 18.50
C VAL A 154 -6.53 11.97 17.44
N GLN A 155 -7.32 12.39 16.46
CA GLN A 155 -7.00 13.48 15.57
C GLN A 155 -6.54 14.55 16.54
N PRO A 156 -5.23 14.89 16.59
CA PRO A 156 -4.80 16.01 17.40
C PRO A 156 -5.70 17.13 16.91
N ASN A 157 -6.50 17.71 17.81
CA ASN A 157 -7.29 18.86 17.42
C ASN A 157 -6.30 19.99 17.16
N TRP A 158 -5.80 20.06 15.92
CA TRP A 158 -4.88 21.08 15.47
C TRP A 158 -5.55 22.45 15.48
N ARG A 159 -6.87 22.56 15.76
CA ARG A 159 -7.56 23.84 15.94
C ARG A 159 -7.48 24.41 17.36
N ASP A 160 -7.14 23.61 18.38
CA ASP A 160 -7.20 24.07 19.78
C ASP A 160 -5.83 24.39 20.40
N ASN A 161 -4.72 24.16 19.69
CA ASN A 161 -3.36 24.47 20.17
C ASN A 161 -2.48 25.06 19.05
N TYR A 162 -2.87 26.21 18.51
CA TYR A 162 -1.93 27.09 17.82
C TYR A 162 -1.31 28.05 18.83
N ASP A 163 -0.17 27.67 19.41
CA ASP A 163 0.81 28.66 19.82
C ASP A 163 1.60 29.05 18.56
N LEU A 164 1.32 30.25 18.05
CA LEU A 164 1.75 30.73 16.73
C LEU A 164 3.25 31.09 16.64
N ASP A 165 4.06 30.73 17.63
CA ASP A 165 5.46 31.17 17.71
C ASP A 165 6.50 30.14 17.20
N MET A 166 6.07 28.97 16.69
CA MET A 166 7.01 27.89 16.31
C MET A 166 7.07 27.50 14.83
N MET A 167 6.40 28.22 13.92
CA MET A 167 6.61 28.02 12.49
C MET A 167 7.63 29.02 11.96
N ASN A 168 8.92 28.70 12.14
CA ASN A 168 9.98 29.40 11.45
C ASN A 168 9.81 29.22 9.92
N LYS A 169 9.91 30.36 9.24
CA LYS A 169 9.66 30.61 7.81
C LYS A 169 10.34 29.63 6.83
N GLU A 170 11.38 28.92 7.27
CA GLU A 170 12.16 27.99 6.44
C GLU A 170 11.47 26.63 6.21
N ALA A 171 10.57 26.19 7.10
CA ALA A 171 9.91 24.88 6.96
C ALA A 171 8.83 24.86 5.85
N CYS A 172 8.30 26.02 5.46
CA CYS A 172 7.23 26.13 4.48
C CYS A 172 7.73 26.04 3.02
N ASP A 173 9.03 26.26 2.80
CA ASP A 173 9.62 26.28 1.45
C ASP A 173 10.13 24.89 0.97
N GLN A 174 10.18 23.87 1.84
CA GLN A 174 10.78 22.57 1.53
C GLN A 174 9.79 21.47 1.10
N LEU A 175 8.47 21.68 1.25
CA LEU A 175 7.46 20.69 0.88
C LEU A 175 6.84 21.00 -0.49
N LEU A 176 7.12 20.14 -1.48
CA LEU A 176 6.56 20.22 -2.84
C LEU A 176 5.02 20.32 -2.87
N MET A 177 4.35 19.81 -1.83
CA MET A 177 2.89 19.86 -1.69
C MET A 177 2.36 21.28 -1.44
N CYS A 178 3.14 22.18 -0.84
CA CYS A 178 2.72 23.56 -0.56
C CYS A 178 2.73 24.46 -1.81
N ARG A 179 3.57 24.17 -2.82
CA ARG A 179 3.59 24.91 -4.09
C ARG A 179 2.36 24.68 -4.96
N PHE A 180 1.79 23.47 -4.93
CA PHE A 180 0.55 23.16 -5.65
C PHE A 180 -0.67 23.85 -5.03
N LEU A 181 -0.72 23.91 -3.69
CA LEU A 181 -1.84 24.52 -2.97
C LEU A 181 -1.82 26.06 -3.03
N ARG A 182 -0.64 26.68 -3.16
CA ARG A 182 -0.53 28.14 -3.33
C ARG A 182 -1.06 28.61 -4.69
N HIS A 183 -0.79 27.87 -5.77
CA HIS A 183 -1.29 28.22 -7.10
C HIS A 183 -2.79 27.93 -7.30
N GLY A 184 -3.35 26.97 -6.57
CA GLY A 184 -4.79 26.67 -6.61
C GLY A 184 -5.66 27.59 -5.75
N ALA A 185 -5.06 28.35 -4.81
CA ALA A 185 -5.79 29.23 -3.90
C ALA A 185 -5.84 30.71 -4.36
N GLU A 186 -5.09 31.10 -5.39
CA GLU A 186 -5.10 32.48 -5.91
C GLU A 186 -6.14 32.72 -7.03
N TYR A 187 -6.80 31.68 -7.54
CA TYR A 187 -7.84 31.85 -8.56
C TYR A 187 -9.07 30.98 -8.31
N GLY A 188 -10.07 31.57 -7.67
CA GLY A 188 -11.44 31.08 -7.79
C GLY A 188 -12.39 31.50 -6.69
N THR A 189 -12.80 32.77 -6.67
CA THR A 189 -14.21 33.22 -6.67
C THR A 189 -14.24 34.74 -6.58
N ASP A 190 -14.62 35.44 -7.65
CA ASP A 190 -15.54 36.58 -7.60
C ASP A 190 -15.92 37.07 -9.01
N LEU A 191 -17.15 37.56 -9.11
CA LEU A 191 -17.83 38.03 -10.32
C LEU A 191 -17.39 39.46 -10.71
N VAL A 192 -17.45 39.77 -12.02
CA VAL A 192 -17.47 41.11 -12.68
C VAL A 192 -16.11 41.86 -12.60
N ASP A 193 -15.41 42.31 -13.65
CA ASP A 193 -15.75 43.09 -14.85
C ASP A 193 -14.68 42.88 -15.94
N VAL A 194 -15.07 42.94 -17.23
CA VAL A 194 -14.14 43.11 -18.35
C VAL A 194 -14.15 44.59 -18.77
N PRO A 195 -13.02 45.31 -18.64
CA PRO A 195 -12.72 46.40 -19.55
C PRO A 195 -11.29 46.34 -20.13
N PRO A 196 -11.03 47.12 -21.19
CA PRO A 196 -10.19 46.68 -22.29
C PRO A 196 -8.82 47.33 -22.25
N ASP A 197 -7.77 46.58 -22.55
CA ASP A 197 -6.93 46.90 -23.68
C ASP A 197 -6.20 45.68 -24.23
N PHE A 198 -6.19 45.65 -25.56
CA PHE A 198 -5.20 44.98 -26.37
C PHE A 198 -4.11 46.01 -26.65
N SER A 199 -2.87 45.70 -26.30
CA SER A 199 -1.69 45.96 -27.17
C SER A 199 -0.48 45.16 -26.70
#